data_AF-A0A537QHF3-F1
#
_entry.id   AF-A0A537QHF3-F1
#
_cell.length_a   1.000
_cell.length_b   1.000
_cell.length_c   1.000
_cell.angle_alpha   90.00
_cell.angle_beta   90.00
_cell.angle_gamma   90.00
#
_symmetry.space_group_name_H-M   'P 1'
#
loop_
_entity.id
_entity.type
_entity.pdbx_description
1 polymer ?
#
loop_
_entity_poly.entity_id
_entity_poly.type
_entity_poly.pdbx_seq_one_letter_code
_entity_poly.pdbx_strand_id
1 'polypeptide(L)' 'MQISNVMSRDVQIIAPDQTLRDAAATMKRLDAGVLPVAEKDKLVGM' A
#
# COMPACT_ATOMS: atom_id res chain seq x y z
N MET A 1 -23.76 0.85 6.66
CA MET A 1 -22.48 0.94 7.39
C MET A 1 -21.51 1.74 6.52
N GLN A 2 -20.81 2.74 7.05
CA GLN A 2 -19.87 3.55 6.25
C GLN A 2 -18.50 2.87 6.18
N ILE A 3 -17.88 2.76 5.00
CA ILE A 3 -16.54 2.15 4.81
C ILE A 3 -15.48 2.83 5.69
N SER A 4 -15.59 4.14 5.86
CA SER A 4 -14.73 4.95 6.73
C SER A 4 -14.68 4.50 8.19
N ASN A 5 -15.67 3.71 8.63
CA ASN A 5 -15.75 3.20 9.99
C ASN A 5 -14.96 1.89 10.18
N VAL A 6 -14.56 1.23 9.10
CA VAL A 6 -13.87 -0.08 9.12
C VAL A 6 -12.53 -0.07 8.40
N MET A 7 -12.22 0.96 7.62
CA MET A 7 -10.96 1.05 6.89
C MET A 7 -9.75 1.31 7.82
N SER A 8 -8.62 0.70 7.50
CA SER A 8 -7.33 1.07 8.08
C SER A 8 -6.95 2.49 7.67
N ARG A 9 -6.59 3.33 8.63
CA ARG A 9 -6.23 4.76 8.39
C ARG A 9 -4.75 4.98 8.14
N ASP A 10 -3.90 4.14 8.74
CA ASP A 10 -2.47 4.15 8.52
C ASP A 10 -2.14 3.16 7.40
N VAL A 11 -2.18 3.65 6.16
CA VAL A 11 -1.95 2.85 4.96
C VAL A 11 -0.52 3.07 4.49
N GLN A 12 0.22 1.98 4.33
CA GLN A 12 1.55 2.02 3.72
C GLN A 12 1.43 1.90 2.21
N ILE A 13 2.10 2.81 1.50
CA ILE A 13 2.15 2.89 0.04
C ILE A 13 3.57 2.64 -0.46
N ILE A 14 3.70 2.18 -1.70
CA ILE A 14 4.98 2.11 -2.40
C ILE A 14 4.98 3.03 -3.62
N ALA A 15 6.17 3.49 -4.02
CA ALA A 15 6.35 4.23 -5.27
C ALA A 15 6.49 3.25 -6.46
N PRO A 16 6.08 3.65 -7.68
CA PRO A 16 6.09 2.77 -8.85
C PRO A 16 7.50 2.36 -9.32
N ASP A 17 8.54 3.07 -8.89
CA ASP A 17 9.95 2.81 -9.19
C ASP A 17 10.67 1.98 -8.12
N GLN A 18 10.00 1.67 -7.00
CA GLN A 18 10.56 0.76 -5.99
C GLN A 18 10.67 -0.67 -6.50
N THR A 19 11.66 -1.39 -6.00
CA THR A 19 11.90 -2.77 -6.45
C THR A 19 10.84 -3.71 -5.90
N LEU A 20 10.57 -4.80 -6.62
CA LEU A 20 9.70 -5.88 -6.14
C LEU A 20 10.16 -6.48 -4.81
N ARG A 21 11.47 -6.46 -4.54
CA ARG A 21 12.03 -6.93 -3.26
C ARG A 21 11.58 -6.04 -2.11
N ASP A 22 11.58 -4.72 -2.29
CA ASP A 22 11.16 -3.77 -1.27
C ASP A 22 9.66 -3.86 -1.00
N ALA A 23 8.86 -4.04 -2.06
CA ALA A 23 7.43 -4.31 -1.95
C ALA A 23 7.16 -5.59 -1.15
N ALA A 24 7.83 -6.70 -1.51
CA ALA A 24 7.67 -7.98 -0.82
C ALA A 24 8.15 -7.93 0.65
N ALA A 25 9.25 -7.22 0.93
CA ALA A 25 9.73 -7.02 2.29
C ALA A 25 8.71 -6.21 3.13
N THR A 26 8.09 -5.19 2.53
CA THR A 26 7.04 -4.39 3.17
C THR A 26 5.78 -5.21 3.43
N MET A 27 5.30 -5.96 2.43
CA MET A 27 4.18 -6.91 2.56
C MET A 27 4.43 -7.88 3.72
N LYS A 28 5.61 -8.51 3.76
CA LYS A 28 5.99 -9.45 4.82
C LYS A 28 6.03 -8.79 6.21
N ARG A 29 6.58 -7.58 6.30
CA ARG A 29 6.69 -6.84 7.59
C ARG A 29 5.31 -6.47 8.13
N LEU A 30 4.37 -6.10 7.26
CA LEU A 30 3.03 -5.65 7.62
C LEU A 30 2.01 -6.81 7.67
N ASP A 31 2.42 -8.03 7.32
CA ASP A 31 1.52 -9.16 7.07
C ASP A 31 0.37 -8.80 6.10
N ALA A 32 0.72 -8.11 5.01
CA ALA A 32 -0.21 -7.61 4.01
C ALA A 32 -0.06 -8.39 2.69
N GLY A 33 -1.19 -8.73 2.07
CA GLY A 33 -1.20 -9.42 0.76
C GLY A 33 -1.15 -8.49 -0.46
N VAL A 34 -1.31 -7.18 -0.27
CA VAL A 34 -1.33 -6.16 -1.34
C VAL A 34 -0.82 -4.83 -0.80
N LEU A 35 -0.20 -4.00 -1.66
CA LEU A 35 0.26 -2.66 -1.31
C LEU A 35 -0.18 -1.67 -2.39
N PRO A 36 -0.91 -0.61 -2.04
CA PRO A 36 -1.23 0.44 -3.00
C PRO A 36 0.04 1.10 -3.55
N VAL A 37 0.07 1.31 -4.87
CA VAL A 37 1.16 2.02 -5.55
C VAL A 37 0.71 3.44 -5.82
N ALA A 38 1.44 4.43 -5.30
CA ALA A 38 1.09 5.84 -5.43
C ALA A 38 2.28 6.71 -5.86
N GLU A 39 1.98 7.74 -6.64
CA GLU A 39 2.93 8.76 -7.09
C GLU A 39 2.25 10.14 -7.03
N LYS A 40 2.91 11.14 -6.43
CA LYS A 40 2.43 12.54 -6.36
C LYS A 40 0.97 12.66 -5.90
N ASP A 41 0.67 12.05 -4.75
CA ASP A 41 -0.68 12.01 -4.14
C ASP A 41 -1.77 11.36 -5.01
N LYS A 42 -1.39 10.58 -6.03
CA LYS A 42 -2.32 9.80 -6.85
C LYS A 42 -2.04 8.32 -6.72
N LEU A 43 -3.11 7.54 -6.56
CA LEU A 43 -3.06 6.09 -6.69
C LEU A 43 -2.88 5.73 -8.17
N VAL A 44 -1.85 4.96 -8.47
CA VAL A 44 -1.49 4.55 -9.84
C VAL A 44 -1.53 3.03 -10.04
N GLY A 45 -1.62 2.24 -8.97
CA GLY A 45 -1.67 0.78 -9.04
C GLY A 45 -1.95 0.11 -7.68
N MET A 46 -1.95 -1.23 -7.69
CA MET A 46 -2.20 -2.12 -6.55
C MET A 46 -1.24 -3.31 -6.59
#